data_AF-A0A836VIU4-F1
#
_entry.id   AF-A0A836VIU4-F1
#
_cell.length_a   1.000
_cell.length_b   1.000
_cell.length_c   1.000
_cell.angle_alpha   90.00
_cell.angle_beta   90.00
_cell.angle_gamma   90.00
#
_symmetry.space_group_name_H-M   'P 1'
#
loop_
_entity.id
_entity.type
_entity.pdbx_description
1 polymer ?
#
loop_
_entity_poly.entity_id
_entity_poly.type
_entity_poly.pdbx_seq_one_letter_code
_entity_poly.pdbx_strand_id
1 'polypeptide(L)'
;MTKHNLKRLTREIEVKGHLIDSMILTKIFDRVMDLKGDFVVKDFRIGRGKKDHSYAKLAITGRNKSHLDKMLQEIYRAGGVAVELQNVECVKVKKDFVLPDNFYSTTNNPTFVYSNKKWIKVKNQMMDKAIVIDVKKQTATCRMLRNVQKDDYVVVGEDGIKIIPPERPREGLDAFQFMSSHTSTEKPIQSLSLKIAKDLISIRNKNGKIIVVGGPAIVHTGAVGPLSELIKLGFVQGLLAGNALLIHDVENSLLHTSLGVDIEKGSFTSMGHRNHIIAVNELFKAGSVKKIV
;
A
#
# COMPACT_ATOMS: atom_id res chain seq x y z
N MET A 1 -5.94 -2.71 52.49
CA MET A 1 -5.88 -2.11 51.14
C MET A 1 -4.48 -2.30 50.57
N THR A 2 -4.29 -3.37 49.81
CA THR A 2 -3.01 -3.76 49.20
C THR A 2 -2.69 -2.83 48.03
N LYS A 3 -1.71 -1.93 48.20
CA LYS A 3 -1.11 -1.16 47.10
C LYS A 3 -0.40 -2.12 46.16
N HIS A 4 -1.07 -2.51 45.06
CA HIS A 4 -0.38 -3.10 43.92
C HIS A 4 0.56 -2.05 43.33
N ASN A 5 1.85 -2.19 43.61
CA ASN A 5 2.93 -1.50 42.89
C ASN A 5 2.89 -1.99 41.43
N LEU A 6 2.07 -1.34 40.59
CA LEU A 6 2.12 -1.49 39.15
C LEU A 6 3.48 -0.97 38.68
N LYS A 7 4.43 -1.89 38.52
CA LYS A 7 5.78 -1.59 38.05
C LYS A 7 5.65 -1.01 36.64
N ARG A 8 5.75 0.32 36.54
CA ARG A 8 5.77 1.02 35.25
C ARG A 8 6.98 0.51 34.47
N LEU A 9 6.74 0.11 33.24
CA LEU A 9 7.77 -0.41 32.34
C LEU A 9 8.07 0.67 31.31
N THR A 10 9.35 0.93 31.07
CA THR A 10 9.81 1.93 30.11
C THR A 10 10.66 1.25 29.05
N ARG A 11 10.46 1.61 27.78
CA ARG A 11 11.29 1.17 26.67
C ARG A 11 11.71 2.35 25.81
N GLU A 12 12.98 2.37 25.42
CA GLU A 12 13.51 3.42 24.56
C GLU A 12 13.38 3.05 23.08
N ILE A 13 13.00 4.04 22.28
CA ILE A 13 12.82 3.95 20.83
C ILE A 13 13.54 5.10 20.13
N GLU A 14 13.95 4.85 18.89
CA GLU A 14 14.56 5.80 17.97
C GLU A 14 13.70 5.93 16.72
N VAL A 15 13.59 7.16 16.23
CA VAL A 15 12.90 7.49 15.00
C VAL A 15 13.81 8.39 14.19
N LYS A 16 14.00 8.07 12.89
CA LYS A 16 14.81 8.88 11.98
C LYS A 16 14.07 9.09 10.67
N GLY A 17 14.03 10.33 10.21
CA GLY A 17 13.39 10.74 8.96
C GLY A 17 12.98 12.20 9.02
N HIS A 18 12.04 12.62 8.19
CA HIS A 18 11.47 13.96 8.27
C HIS A 18 10.38 14.02 9.35
N LEU A 19 10.82 13.96 10.62
CA LEU A 19 9.95 13.70 11.77
C LEU A 19 8.87 14.75 11.99
N ILE A 20 9.20 16.02 11.76
CA ILE A 20 8.31 17.18 11.95
C ILE A 20 7.37 17.30 10.75
N ASP A 21 7.93 17.49 9.55
CA ASP A 21 7.18 17.73 8.31
C ASP A 21 6.21 16.59 7.97
N SER A 22 6.62 15.33 8.17
CA SER A 22 5.75 14.17 7.91
C SER A 22 4.80 13.86 9.08
N MET A 23 4.79 14.69 10.13
CA MET A 23 4.01 14.52 11.36
C MET A 23 4.21 13.15 12.02
N ILE A 24 5.38 12.52 11.81
CA ILE A 24 5.68 11.20 12.37
C ILE A 24 5.73 11.31 13.89
N LEU A 25 6.42 12.34 14.40
CA LEU A 25 6.55 12.54 15.83
C LEU A 25 5.21 12.88 16.48
N THR A 26 4.40 13.72 15.82
CA THR A 26 3.03 14.05 16.25
C THR A 26 2.17 12.80 16.33
N LYS A 27 2.14 11.96 15.28
CA LYS A 27 1.41 10.69 15.30
C LYS A 27 1.86 9.77 16.43
N ILE A 28 3.16 9.70 16.69
CA ILE A 28 3.70 8.89 17.79
C ILE A 28 3.18 9.42 19.14
N PHE A 29 3.26 10.73 19.38
CA PHE A 29 2.76 11.33 20.61
C PHE A 29 1.25 11.16 20.76
N ASP A 30 0.47 11.42 19.71
CA ASP A 30 -0.98 11.24 19.72
C ASP A 30 -1.36 9.80 20.07
N ARG A 31 -0.70 8.81 19.47
CA ARG A 31 -0.94 7.39 19.77
C ARG A 31 -0.60 7.01 21.22
N VAL A 32 0.48 7.54 21.75
CA VAL A 32 0.84 7.32 23.17
C VAL A 32 -0.19 7.96 24.09
N MET A 33 -0.62 9.18 23.79
CA MET A 33 -1.63 9.91 24.58
C MET A 33 -3.01 9.24 24.50
N ASP A 34 -3.45 8.82 23.31
CA ASP A 34 -4.71 8.08 23.08
C ASP A 34 -4.77 6.79 23.91
N LEU A 35 -3.63 6.09 24.02
CA LEU A 35 -3.50 4.88 24.82
C LEU A 35 -3.29 5.16 26.32
N LYS A 36 -3.21 6.44 26.73
CA LYS A 36 -2.95 6.86 28.12
C LYS A 36 -1.59 6.36 28.64
N GLY A 37 -0.57 6.43 27.79
CA GLY A 37 0.82 6.23 28.14
C GLY A 37 1.58 7.53 28.39
N ASP A 38 2.77 7.40 28.97
CA ASP A 38 3.68 8.52 29.18
C ASP A 38 4.88 8.42 28.23
N PHE A 39 5.46 9.56 27.81
CA PHE A 39 6.69 9.60 27.03
C PHE A 39 7.66 10.67 27.53
N VAL A 40 8.96 10.45 27.35
CA VAL A 40 10.03 11.43 27.60
C VAL A 40 10.92 11.50 26.37
N VAL A 41 11.15 12.71 25.85
CA VAL A 41 12.13 12.94 24.78
C VAL A 41 13.52 12.99 25.40
N LYS A 42 14.41 12.06 25.02
CA LYS A 42 15.77 11.94 25.55
C LYS A 42 16.81 12.67 24.70
N ASP A 43 16.71 12.54 23.38
CA ASP A 43 17.55 13.25 22.41
C ASP A 43 16.67 13.66 21.24
N PHE A 44 16.86 14.86 20.73
CA PHE A 44 16.17 15.35 19.55
C PHE A 44 17.11 16.21 18.72
N ARG A 45 17.33 15.80 17.48
CA ARG A 45 18.19 16.49 16.52
C ARG A 45 17.39 16.82 15.29
N ILE A 46 17.28 18.11 15.01
CA ILE A 46 16.54 18.63 13.86
C ILE A 46 17.49 18.71 12.67
N GLY A 47 17.06 18.20 11.52
CA GLY A 47 17.76 18.42 10.25
C GLY A 47 17.86 19.91 9.93
N ARG A 48 19.03 20.38 9.48
CA ARG A 48 19.28 21.83 9.30
C ARG A 48 18.73 22.34 7.97
N GLY A 49 18.76 21.52 6.93
CA GLY A 49 18.25 21.81 5.61
C GLY A 49 16.97 21.04 5.28
N LYS A 50 16.29 21.45 4.21
CA LYS A 50 15.07 20.79 3.73
C LYS A 50 15.25 19.28 3.54
N LYS A 51 16.39 18.82 3.01
CA LYS A 51 16.62 17.39 2.75
C LYS A 51 17.21 16.62 3.93
N ASP A 52 17.48 17.28 5.05
CA ASP A 52 18.16 16.64 6.18
C ASP A 52 17.15 15.87 7.03
N HIS A 53 17.53 14.66 7.46
CA HIS A 53 16.70 13.86 8.34
C HIS A 53 16.85 14.34 9.78
N SER A 54 15.72 14.50 10.47
CA SER A 54 15.66 14.66 11.91
C SER A 54 15.75 13.29 12.60
N TYR A 55 16.15 13.31 13.86
CA TYR A 55 16.29 12.15 14.73
C TYR A 55 15.67 12.44 16.09
N ALA A 56 14.95 11.47 16.64
CA ALA A 56 14.38 11.54 17.98
C ALA A 56 14.64 10.21 18.71
N LYS A 57 15.06 10.31 19.97
CA LYS A 57 15.12 9.21 20.92
C LYS A 57 14.09 9.46 22.01
N LEU A 58 13.14 8.53 22.17
CA LEU A 58 12.01 8.65 23.08
C LEU A 58 12.02 7.48 24.08
N ALA A 59 11.70 7.76 25.33
CA ALA A 59 11.43 6.74 26.33
C ALA A 59 9.91 6.65 26.55
N ILE A 60 9.31 5.51 26.20
CA ILE A 60 7.86 5.27 26.29
C ILE A 60 7.58 4.44 27.54
N THR A 61 6.65 4.89 28.37
CA THR A 61 6.33 4.26 29.66
C THR A 61 4.89 3.78 29.70
N GLY A 62 4.73 2.47 29.93
CA GLY A 62 3.45 1.80 30.09
C GLY A 62 3.19 1.36 31.53
N ARG A 63 1.90 1.34 31.90
CA ARG A 63 1.40 0.84 33.20
C ARG A 63 1.75 -0.63 33.48
N ASN A 64 1.86 -1.46 32.45
CA ASN A 64 2.26 -2.87 32.51
C ASN A 64 2.82 -3.31 31.14
N LYS A 65 3.30 -4.56 31.06
CA LYS A 65 3.94 -5.10 29.84
C LYS A 65 3.00 -5.09 28.64
N SER A 66 1.80 -5.66 28.76
CA SER A 66 0.83 -5.71 27.66
C SER A 66 0.45 -4.31 27.14
N HIS A 67 0.32 -3.34 28.04
CA HIS A 67 0.03 -1.96 27.67
C HIS A 67 1.20 -1.29 26.94
N LEU A 68 2.43 -1.51 27.43
CA LEU A 68 3.64 -1.02 26.76
C LEU A 68 3.80 -1.65 25.37
N ASP A 69 3.62 -2.96 25.26
CA ASP A 69 3.72 -3.68 23.99
C ASP A 69 2.72 -3.11 22.99
N LYS A 70 1.45 -2.93 23.37
CA LYS A 70 0.42 -2.31 22.51
C LYS A 70 0.80 -0.92 22.01
N MET A 71 1.38 -0.08 22.87
CA MET A 71 1.86 1.25 22.45
C MET A 71 3.03 1.14 21.47
N LEU A 72 4.00 0.28 21.77
CA LEU A 72 5.15 0.07 20.90
C LEU A 72 4.72 -0.41 19.51
N GLN A 73 3.71 -1.27 19.40
CA GLN A 73 3.17 -1.72 18.11
C GLN A 73 2.69 -0.55 17.25
N GLU A 74 1.92 0.37 17.82
CA GLU A 74 1.43 1.55 17.10
C GLU A 74 2.57 2.50 16.71
N ILE A 75 3.61 2.59 17.54
CA ILE A 75 4.78 3.43 17.25
C ILE A 75 5.66 2.82 16.16
N TYR A 76 5.87 1.51 16.17
CA TYR A 76 6.63 0.82 15.11
C TYR A 76 5.92 0.93 13.76
N ARG A 77 4.57 0.86 13.74
CA ARG A 77 3.75 1.15 12.55
C ARG A 77 3.93 2.59 12.05
N ALA A 78 4.13 3.54 12.96
CA ALA A 78 4.43 4.93 12.62
C ALA A 78 5.89 5.17 12.17
N GLY A 79 6.76 4.15 12.24
CA GLY A 79 8.16 4.22 11.80
C GLY A 79 9.19 4.33 12.93
N GLY A 80 8.78 4.13 14.19
CA GLY A 80 9.73 3.98 15.29
C GLY A 80 10.50 2.66 15.23
N VAL A 81 11.66 2.61 15.87
CA VAL A 81 12.53 1.42 16.01
C VAL A 81 13.00 1.35 17.45
N ALA A 82 13.16 0.16 18.05
CA ALA A 82 13.75 0.05 19.39
C ALA A 82 15.23 0.50 19.42
N VAL A 83 15.66 1.13 20.52
CA VAL A 83 17.07 1.52 20.74
C VAL A 83 17.95 0.29 20.90
N GLU A 84 17.48 -0.70 21.65
CA GLU A 84 18.14 -2.00 21.75
C GLU A 84 17.71 -2.84 20.55
N LEU A 85 18.58 -2.87 19.53
CA LEU A 85 18.39 -3.68 18.33
C LEU A 85 18.49 -5.17 18.69
N GLN A 86 17.34 -5.80 18.86
CA GLN A 86 17.24 -7.25 18.95
C GLN A 86 17.12 -7.85 17.55
N ASN A 87 17.74 -9.01 17.34
CA ASN A 87 17.50 -9.75 16.10
C ASN A 87 16.03 -10.13 16.04
N VAL A 88 15.47 -10.11 14.83
CA VAL A 88 14.12 -10.62 14.58
C VAL A 88 14.01 -12.06 15.04
N GLU A 89 12.96 -12.36 15.79
CA GLU A 89 12.61 -13.72 16.13
C GLU A 89 11.99 -14.40 14.91
N CYS A 90 12.39 -15.63 14.64
CA CYS A 90 11.88 -16.41 13.52
C CYS A 90 11.48 -17.80 13.99
N VAL A 91 10.30 -18.23 13.60
CA VAL A 91 9.78 -19.56 13.90
C VAL A 91 9.73 -20.40 12.64
N LYS A 92 10.20 -21.64 12.76
CA LYS A 92 10.18 -22.62 11.68
C LYS A 92 8.75 -23.11 11.44
N VAL A 93 8.29 -23.04 10.20
CA VAL A 93 6.95 -23.45 9.79
C VAL A 93 6.82 -24.97 9.84
N LYS A 94 5.75 -25.46 10.49
CA LYS A 94 5.50 -26.89 10.71
C LYS A 94 4.73 -27.57 9.58
N LYS A 95 3.93 -26.81 8.83
CA LYS A 95 3.03 -27.31 7.77
C LYS A 95 2.93 -26.29 6.65
N ASP A 96 2.83 -26.77 5.41
CA ASP A 96 2.58 -25.90 4.26
C ASP A 96 1.34 -25.03 4.48
N PHE A 97 1.44 -23.77 4.03
CA PHE A 97 0.37 -22.77 4.08
C PHE A 97 -0.09 -22.37 5.50
N VAL A 98 0.60 -22.79 6.57
CA VAL A 98 0.27 -22.44 7.95
C VAL A 98 1.35 -21.55 8.55
N LEU A 99 0.96 -20.33 8.94
CA LEU A 99 1.86 -19.39 9.62
C LEU A 99 2.00 -19.74 11.11
N PRO A 100 3.15 -19.46 11.74
CA PRO A 100 3.29 -19.58 13.19
C PRO A 100 2.40 -18.56 13.92
N ASP A 101 2.07 -18.85 15.17
CA ASP A 101 1.42 -17.89 16.05
C ASP A 101 2.27 -16.61 16.17
N ASN A 102 1.62 -15.46 16.33
CA ASN A 102 2.27 -14.15 16.45
C ASN A 102 3.17 -13.77 15.25
N PHE A 103 2.91 -14.28 14.04
CA PHE A 103 3.61 -13.84 12.83
C PHE A 103 3.43 -12.33 12.60
N TYR A 104 4.47 -11.70 12.08
CA TYR A 104 4.37 -10.29 11.67
C TYR A 104 3.59 -10.16 10.36
N SER A 105 2.45 -9.46 10.40
CA SER A 105 1.67 -9.11 9.20
C SER A 105 2.18 -7.82 8.58
N THR A 106 2.62 -7.89 7.31
CA THR A 106 3.27 -6.78 6.64
C THR A 106 2.31 -5.67 6.22
N THR A 107 2.84 -4.45 6.13
CA THR A 107 2.15 -3.30 5.52
C THR A 107 2.55 -3.15 4.03
N ASN A 108 2.03 -2.12 3.34
CA ASN A 108 2.48 -1.75 2.00
C ASN A 108 3.79 -0.94 2.00
N ASN A 109 4.30 -0.51 3.16
CA ASN A 109 5.47 0.34 3.27
C ASN A 109 6.78 -0.47 3.20
N PRO A 110 7.86 0.08 2.62
CA PRO A 110 9.18 -0.56 2.64
C PRO A 110 9.58 -1.00 4.05
N THR A 111 9.86 -2.30 4.21
CA THR A 111 10.18 -2.90 5.50
C THR A 111 11.60 -3.46 5.50
N PHE A 112 12.27 -3.38 6.65
CA PHE A 112 13.59 -3.93 6.92
C PHE A 112 13.52 -4.80 8.18
N VAL A 113 14.29 -5.88 8.18
CA VAL A 113 14.42 -6.78 9.34
C VAL A 113 15.87 -6.81 9.80
N TYR A 114 16.08 -6.75 11.11
CA TYR A 114 17.40 -6.81 11.73
C TYR A 114 17.74 -8.26 12.04
N SER A 115 18.72 -8.82 11.33
CA SER A 115 19.17 -10.20 11.52
C SER A 115 20.69 -10.25 11.37
N ASN A 116 21.36 -11.04 12.21
CA ASN A 116 22.81 -11.20 12.22
C ASN A 116 23.56 -9.85 12.24
N LYS A 117 23.11 -8.94 13.11
CA LYS A 117 23.65 -7.59 13.29
C LYS A 117 23.54 -6.67 12.05
N LYS A 118 22.69 -7.02 11.08
CA LYS A 118 22.50 -6.25 9.84
C LYS A 118 21.03 -6.01 9.54
N TRP A 119 20.74 -4.84 8.96
CA TRP A 119 19.43 -4.53 8.39
C TRP A 119 19.31 -5.13 6.99
N ILE A 120 18.35 -6.03 6.81
CA ILE A 120 18.04 -6.70 5.55
C ILE A 120 16.74 -6.09 5.01
N LYS A 121 16.79 -5.54 3.80
CA LYS A 121 15.59 -5.03 3.11
C LYS A 121 14.70 -6.20 2.71
N VAL A 122 13.42 -6.13 3.07
CA VAL A 122 12.42 -7.12 2.67
C VAL A 122 12.06 -6.92 1.20
N LYS A 123 12.16 -7.98 0.40
CA LYS A 123 11.81 -8.00 -1.03
C LYS A 123 10.32 -8.27 -1.24
N ASN A 124 9.79 -7.83 -2.38
CA ASN A 124 8.39 -8.05 -2.81
C ASN A 124 7.34 -7.52 -1.82
N GLN A 125 7.62 -6.35 -1.24
CA GLN A 125 6.76 -5.71 -0.24
C GLN A 125 5.31 -5.60 -0.72
N MET A 126 4.39 -6.03 0.13
CA MET A 126 2.94 -5.92 -0.06
C MET A 126 2.29 -6.11 1.31
N MET A 127 1.11 -5.50 1.51
CA MET A 127 0.35 -5.71 2.74
C MET A 127 -0.17 -7.16 2.86
N ASP A 128 -0.54 -7.55 4.07
CA ASP A 128 -1.22 -8.82 4.40
C ASP A 128 -0.40 -10.07 4.00
N LYS A 129 0.91 -10.01 4.20
CA LYS A 129 1.85 -11.12 3.96
C LYS A 129 2.69 -11.39 5.20
N ALA A 130 3.34 -12.55 5.18
CA ALA A 130 4.37 -12.91 6.15
C ALA A 130 5.77 -12.59 5.60
N ILE A 131 6.72 -12.30 6.48
CA ILE A 131 8.13 -12.16 6.11
C ILE A 131 8.82 -13.51 6.32
N VAL A 132 9.37 -14.08 5.25
CA VAL A 132 10.20 -15.29 5.29
C VAL A 132 11.67 -14.91 5.17
N ILE A 133 12.50 -15.45 6.07
CA ILE A 133 13.96 -15.24 6.08
C ILE A 133 14.66 -16.50 5.59
N ASP A 134 15.48 -16.33 4.56
CA ASP A 134 16.50 -17.31 4.19
C ASP A 134 17.75 -17.06 5.03
N VAL A 135 17.92 -17.87 6.08
CA VAL A 135 19.03 -17.75 7.04
C VAL A 135 20.39 -17.99 6.36
N LYS A 136 20.45 -18.82 5.32
CA LYS A 136 21.71 -19.10 4.60
C LYS A 136 22.11 -17.94 3.71
N LYS A 137 21.14 -17.36 2.98
CA LYS A 137 21.39 -16.27 2.03
C LYS A 137 21.32 -14.88 2.66
N GLN A 138 20.86 -14.77 3.92
CA GLN A 138 20.62 -13.50 4.60
C GLN A 138 19.69 -12.59 3.79
N THR A 139 18.59 -13.16 3.28
CA THR A 139 17.59 -12.42 2.52
C THR A 139 16.21 -12.56 3.16
N ALA A 140 15.44 -11.48 3.14
CA ALA A 140 14.05 -11.47 3.62
C ALA A 140 13.09 -11.18 2.45
N THR A 141 11.98 -11.90 2.38
CA THR A 141 10.99 -11.77 1.31
C THR A 141 9.57 -11.82 1.87
N CYS A 142 8.67 -10.94 1.42
CA CYS A 142 7.25 -11.07 1.71
C CYS A 142 6.66 -12.26 0.92
N ARG A 143 6.05 -13.22 1.61
CA ARG A 143 5.31 -14.34 1.02
C ARG A 143 3.84 -14.31 1.40
N MET A 144 2.99 -14.60 0.42
CA MET A 144 1.57 -14.87 0.67
C MET A 144 1.44 -16.14 1.49
N LEU A 145 0.40 -16.24 2.32
CA LEU A 145 0.11 -17.42 3.16
C LEU A 145 0.14 -18.72 2.34
N ARG A 146 -0.55 -18.73 1.18
CA ARG A 146 -0.57 -19.86 0.24
C ARG A 146 0.76 -20.20 -0.43
N ASN A 147 1.82 -19.41 -0.21
CA ASN A 147 3.16 -19.64 -0.76
C ASN A 147 4.19 -19.98 0.34
N VAL A 148 3.76 -20.05 1.61
CA VAL A 148 4.63 -20.46 2.72
C VAL A 148 4.70 -21.98 2.74
N GLN A 149 5.91 -22.52 2.86
CA GLN A 149 6.19 -23.95 2.86
C GLN A 149 6.66 -24.41 4.24
N LYS A 150 6.48 -25.71 4.51
CA LYS A 150 7.11 -26.38 5.63
C LYS A 150 8.62 -26.09 5.61
N ASP A 151 9.17 -25.91 6.80
CA ASP A 151 10.57 -25.59 7.05
C ASP A 151 11.02 -24.16 6.66
N ASP A 152 10.13 -23.31 6.14
CA ASP A 152 10.39 -21.86 6.05
C ASP A 152 10.58 -21.24 7.45
N TYR A 153 11.44 -20.23 7.57
CA TYR A 153 11.56 -19.42 8.78
C TYR A 153 10.77 -18.12 8.62
N VAL A 154 9.67 -17.99 9.38
CA VAL A 154 8.78 -16.82 9.35
C VAL A 154 9.08 -15.92 10.54
N VAL A 155 9.15 -14.61 10.30
CA VAL A 155 9.32 -13.59 11.35
C VAL A 155 8.09 -13.53 12.25
N VAL A 156 8.31 -13.54 13.56
CA VAL A 156 7.28 -13.38 14.59
C VAL A 156 7.60 -12.19 15.48
N GLY A 157 6.56 -11.61 16.09
CA GLY A 157 6.70 -10.40 16.90
C GLY A 157 7.05 -9.15 16.08
N GLU A 158 7.50 -8.11 16.77
CA GLU A 158 7.81 -6.80 16.15
C GLU A 158 9.23 -6.31 16.44
N ASP A 159 9.96 -7.01 17.29
CA ASP A 159 11.36 -6.68 17.59
C ASP A 159 12.23 -6.89 16.34
N GLY A 160 13.15 -5.96 16.10
CA GLY A 160 14.04 -6.00 14.94
C GLY A 160 13.37 -5.63 13.61
N ILE A 161 12.15 -5.08 13.61
CA ILE A 161 11.47 -4.64 12.38
C ILE A 161 11.55 -3.11 12.27
N LYS A 162 11.83 -2.63 11.06
CA LYS A 162 11.83 -1.20 10.72
C LYS A 162 10.99 -0.97 9.47
N ILE A 163 9.97 -0.14 9.61
CA ILE A 163 9.15 0.33 8.49
C ILE A 163 9.62 1.73 8.10
N ILE A 164 9.67 2.02 6.80
CA ILE A 164 9.89 3.35 6.28
C ILE A 164 8.59 3.83 5.61
N PRO A 165 7.74 4.59 6.30
CA PRO A 165 6.56 5.19 5.70
C PRO A 165 6.94 6.15 4.56
N PRO A 166 6.06 6.36 3.56
CA PRO A 166 6.29 7.35 2.52
C PRO A 166 6.37 8.75 3.14
N GLU A 167 7.28 9.56 2.61
CA GLU A 167 7.37 10.97 2.99
C GLU A 167 6.11 11.70 2.56
N ARG A 168 5.56 12.54 3.45
CA ARG A 168 4.41 13.36 3.12
C ARG A 168 4.87 14.51 2.21
N PRO A 169 4.17 14.82 1.10
CA PRO A 169 4.47 15.99 0.30
C PRO A 169 4.39 17.25 1.18
N ARG A 170 5.39 18.12 1.06
CA ARG A 170 5.61 19.25 1.98
C ARG A 170 4.85 20.53 1.62
N GLU A 171 4.23 20.58 0.45
CA GLU A 171 3.50 21.75 -0.02
C GLU A 171 1.99 21.60 0.25
N GLY A 172 1.37 22.61 0.87
CA GLY A 172 -0.08 22.76 0.91
C GLY A 172 -0.81 22.19 2.13
N LEU A 173 -0.20 22.14 3.32
CA LEU A 173 -0.89 21.80 4.57
C LEU A 173 -1.15 23.07 5.41
N ASP A 174 -2.10 23.90 4.98
CA ASP A 174 -2.68 24.90 5.89
C ASP A 174 -3.38 24.21 7.06
N ALA A 175 -3.23 24.77 8.27
CA ALA A 175 -3.86 24.25 9.51
C ALA A 175 -5.40 24.26 9.44
N PHE A 176 -5.96 25.04 8.52
CA PHE A 176 -7.38 25.12 8.20
C PHE A 176 -7.56 25.02 6.68
N GLN A 177 -8.40 24.10 6.22
CA GLN A 177 -8.63 23.85 4.79
C GLN A 177 -10.11 23.61 4.50
N PHE A 178 -10.62 24.27 3.46
CA PHE A 178 -11.89 23.90 2.82
C PHE A 178 -11.63 22.84 1.74
N MET A 179 -12.56 21.90 1.56
CA MET A 179 -12.50 20.84 0.52
C MET A 179 -11.26 19.94 0.59
N SER A 180 -10.73 19.73 1.80
CA SER A 180 -9.56 18.86 2.09
C SER A 180 -9.84 17.37 1.92
N SER A 181 -11.10 16.96 1.75
CA SER A 181 -11.45 15.57 1.55
C SER A 181 -10.74 15.02 0.32
N HIS A 182 -10.19 13.81 0.40
CA HIS A 182 -9.49 13.20 -0.73
C HIS A 182 -10.44 12.89 -1.89
N THR A 183 -11.71 12.59 -1.59
CA THR A 183 -12.77 12.26 -2.54
C THR A 183 -13.87 13.31 -2.50
N SER A 184 -14.03 14.08 -3.58
CA SER A 184 -15.16 14.99 -3.79
C SER A 184 -15.37 15.22 -5.29
N THR A 185 -16.64 15.28 -5.71
CA THR A 185 -17.07 15.59 -7.07
C THR A 185 -16.95 17.08 -7.42
N GLU A 186 -16.82 17.94 -6.42
CA GLU A 186 -16.72 19.40 -6.57
C GLU A 186 -15.28 19.88 -6.83
N LYS A 187 -14.32 18.95 -6.92
CA LYS A 187 -12.93 19.32 -7.20
C LYS A 187 -12.77 19.77 -8.66
N PRO A 188 -11.90 20.76 -8.94
CA PRO A 188 -11.65 21.22 -10.32
C PRO A 188 -11.08 20.10 -11.19
N ILE A 189 -11.93 19.45 -11.98
CA ILE A 189 -11.56 18.28 -12.79
C ILE A 189 -10.49 18.65 -13.83
N GLN A 190 -10.59 19.81 -14.47
CA GLN A 190 -9.62 20.22 -15.50
C GLN A 190 -8.20 20.34 -14.94
N SER A 191 -8.05 20.96 -13.76
CA SER A 191 -6.74 21.11 -13.11
C SER A 191 -6.15 19.77 -12.69
N LEU A 192 -6.98 18.84 -12.21
CA LEU A 192 -6.55 17.49 -11.87
C LEU A 192 -6.13 16.71 -13.11
N SER A 193 -6.91 16.77 -14.19
CA SER A 193 -6.59 16.13 -15.48
C SER A 193 -5.27 16.65 -16.06
N LEU A 194 -5.01 17.96 -15.99
CA LEU A 194 -3.74 18.53 -16.44
C LEU A 194 -2.55 18.00 -15.60
N LYS A 195 -2.73 17.86 -14.29
CA LYS A 195 -1.70 17.29 -13.42
C LYS A 195 -1.42 15.82 -13.77
N ILE A 196 -2.47 15.02 -13.95
CA ILE A 196 -2.35 13.61 -14.38
C ILE A 196 -1.63 13.53 -15.73
N ALA A 197 -1.99 14.38 -16.71
CA ALA A 197 -1.32 14.39 -18.01
C ALA A 197 0.18 14.70 -17.90
N LYS A 198 0.56 15.69 -17.08
CA LYS A 198 1.97 16.00 -16.79
C LYS A 198 2.69 14.82 -16.13
N ASP A 199 2.03 14.13 -15.20
CA ASP A 199 2.58 12.95 -14.53
C ASP A 199 2.79 11.79 -15.52
N LEU A 200 1.83 11.54 -16.42
CA LEU A 200 1.96 10.51 -17.47
C LEU A 200 3.16 10.77 -18.38
N ILE A 201 3.35 12.03 -18.82
CA ILE A 201 4.50 12.44 -19.63
C ILE A 201 5.81 12.28 -18.85
N SER A 202 5.84 12.72 -17.59
CA SER A 202 7.02 12.61 -16.71
C SER A 202 7.42 11.15 -16.48
N ILE A 203 6.46 10.25 -16.25
CA ILE A 203 6.71 8.82 -16.07
C ILE A 203 7.27 8.22 -17.37
N ARG A 204 6.67 8.54 -18.52
CA ARG A 204 7.14 8.06 -19.82
C ARG A 204 8.57 8.53 -20.12
N ASN A 205 8.89 9.79 -19.86
CA ASN A 205 10.24 10.35 -20.07
C ASN A 205 11.30 9.69 -19.17
N LYS A 206 10.88 9.11 -18.04
CA LYS A 206 11.74 8.34 -17.12
C LYS A 206 11.75 6.84 -17.43
N ASN A 207 11.24 6.42 -18.60
CA ASN A 207 11.06 5.01 -18.98
C ASN A 207 10.27 4.19 -17.95
N GLY A 208 9.36 4.85 -17.22
CA GLY A 208 8.45 4.20 -16.29
C GLY A 208 7.34 3.44 -17.02
N LYS A 209 6.60 2.62 -16.28
CA LYS A 209 5.45 1.87 -16.79
C LYS A 209 4.18 2.35 -16.09
N ILE A 210 3.15 2.57 -16.88
CA ILE A 210 1.80 2.93 -16.48
C ILE A 210 0.91 1.74 -16.77
N ILE A 211 0.22 1.26 -15.73
CA ILE A 211 -0.72 0.17 -15.81
C ILE A 211 -2.10 0.74 -15.50
N VAL A 212 -3.07 0.48 -16.37
CA VAL A 212 -4.48 0.83 -16.15
C VAL A 212 -5.16 -0.37 -15.50
N VAL A 213 -5.85 -0.14 -14.39
CA VAL A 213 -6.76 -1.13 -13.78
C VAL A 213 -8.18 -0.68 -14.10
N GLY A 214 -8.85 -1.40 -15.00
CA GLY A 214 -10.10 -0.96 -15.62
C GLY A 214 -11.28 -1.89 -15.34
N GLY A 215 -12.46 -1.29 -15.13
CA GLY A 215 -13.74 -1.99 -15.07
C GLY A 215 -14.63 -1.66 -16.28
N PRO A 216 -15.75 -2.40 -16.46
CA PRO A 216 -16.62 -2.26 -17.63
C PRO A 216 -17.27 -0.88 -17.78
N ALA A 217 -17.31 -0.09 -16.70
CA ALA A 217 -17.74 1.31 -16.72
C ALA A 217 -17.00 2.15 -17.76
N ILE A 218 -15.74 1.82 -18.09
CA ILE A 218 -15.00 2.47 -19.19
C ILE A 218 -15.78 2.40 -20.50
N VAL A 219 -16.42 1.27 -20.78
CA VAL A 219 -17.23 1.08 -22.00
C VAL A 219 -18.57 1.78 -21.85
N HIS A 220 -19.26 1.56 -20.73
CA HIS A 220 -20.59 2.13 -20.49
C HIS A 220 -20.60 3.67 -20.54
N THR A 221 -19.50 4.33 -20.19
CA THR A 221 -19.38 5.79 -20.22
C THR A 221 -18.76 6.31 -21.52
N GLY A 222 -18.54 5.46 -22.54
CA GLY A 222 -17.95 5.87 -23.82
C GLY A 222 -16.46 6.22 -23.77
N ALA A 223 -15.73 5.84 -22.71
CA ALA A 223 -14.32 6.17 -22.52
C ALA A 223 -13.35 5.24 -23.30
N VAL A 224 -13.87 4.32 -24.11
CA VAL A 224 -13.08 3.39 -24.94
C VAL A 224 -12.16 4.13 -25.89
N GLY A 225 -12.67 5.14 -26.60
CA GLY A 225 -11.89 5.93 -27.57
C GLY A 225 -10.68 6.62 -26.93
N PRO A 226 -10.88 7.48 -25.91
CA PRO A 226 -9.77 8.13 -25.20
C PRO A 226 -8.76 7.15 -24.59
N LEU A 227 -9.20 6.04 -23.98
CA LEU A 227 -8.28 5.05 -23.42
C LEU A 227 -7.47 4.34 -24.52
N SER A 228 -8.13 3.97 -25.63
CA SER A 228 -7.48 3.35 -26.78
C SER A 228 -6.43 4.28 -27.40
N GLU A 229 -6.69 5.58 -27.44
CA GLU A 229 -5.73 6.58 -27.89
C GLU A 229 -4.50 6.64 -26.96
N LEU A 230 -4.68 6.64 -25.64
CA LEU A 230 -3.56 6.58 -24.68
C LEU A 230 -2.71 5.31 -24.84
N ILE A 231 -3.35 4.17 -25.11
CA ILE A 231 -2.65 2.90 -25.41
C ILE A 231 -1.84 3.04 -26.70
N LYS A 232 -2.45 3.52 -27.79
CA LYS A 232 -1.80 3.71 -29.11
C LYS A 232 -0.64 4.70 -29.06
N LEU A 233 -0.79 5.78 -28.30
CA LEU A 233 0.26 6.78 -28.08
C LEU A 233 1.41 6.27 -27.20
N GLY A 234 1.30 5.06 -26.66
CA GLY A 234 2.35 4.43 -25.85
C GLY A 234 2.42 4.96 -24.42
N PHE A 235 1.35 5.56 -23.91
CA PHE A 235 1.28 5.96 -22.50
C PHE A 235 0.94 4.78 -21.59
N VAL A 236 0.19 3.78 -22.05
CA VAL A 236 -0.21 2.62 -21.24
C VAL A 236 0.58 1.37 -21.66
N GLN A 237 1.26 0.73 -20.70
CA GLN A 237 2.07 -0.48 -20.96
C GLN A 237 1.41 -1.77 -20.46
N GLY A 238 0.32 -1.67 -19.71
CA GLY A 238 -0.46 -2.81 -19.27
C GLY A 238 -1.88 -2.44 -18.94
N LEU A 239 -2.80 -3.36 -19.21
CA LEU A 239 -4.21 -3.28 -18.82
C LEU A 239 -4.54 -4.50 -17.96
N LEU A 240 -4.95 -4.25 -16.71
CA LEU A 240 -5.46 -5.27 -15.80
C LEU A 240 -6.96 -5.07 -15.69
N ALA A 241 -7.73 -6.08 -16.12
CA ALA A 241 -9.17 -6.01 -16.14
C ALA A 241 -9.80 -7.39 -15.91
N GLY A 242 -11.08 -7.39 -15.56
CA GLY A 242 -11.89 -8.60 -15.53
C GLY A 242 -12.56 -8.88 -16.88
N ASN A 243 -13.21 -10.05 -16.96
CA ASN A 243 -13.95 -10.51 -18.14
C ASN A 243 -14.95 -9.49 -18.68
N ALA A 244 -15.66 -8.78 -17.79
CA ALA A 244 -16.70 -7.83 -18.17
C ALA A 244 -16.19 -6.70 -19.08
N LEU A 245 -15.00 -6.13 -18.79
CA LEU A 245 -14.45 -5.07 -19.64
C LEU A 245 -14.21 -5.58 -21.05
N LEU A 246 -13.59 -6.76 -21.19
CA LEU A 246 -13.32 -7.37 -22.48
C LEU A 246 -14.61 -7.60 -23.28
N ILE A 247 -15.61 -8.23 -22.66
CA ILE A 247 -16.84 -8.57 -23.39
C ILE A 247 -17.57 -7.31 -23.85
N HIS A 248 -17.70 -6.30 -22.98
CA HIS A 248 -18.39 -5.07 -23.35
C HIS A 248 -17.63 -4.26 -24.41
N ASP A 249 -16.30 -4.28 -24.39
CA ASP A 249 -15.50 -3.64 -25.44
C ASP A 249 -15.70 -4.31 -26.81
N VAL A 250 -15.78 -5.64 -26.83
CA VAL A 250 -16.10 -6.42 -28.04
C VAL A 250 -17.56 -6.21 -28.48
N GLU A 251 -18.50 -6.20 -27.55
CA GLU A 251 -19.92 -5.86 -27.81
C GLU A 251 -20.03 -4.48 -28.47
N ASN A 252 -19.33 -3.48 -27.91
CA ASN A 252 -19.32 -2.13 -28.44
C ASN A 252 -18.66 -2.06 -29.82
N SER A 253 -17.59 -2.83 -30.03
CA SER A 253 -16.87 -2.85 -31.32
C SER A 253 -17.67 -3.54 -32.43
N LEU A 254 -18.46 -4.57 -32.11
CA LEU A 254 -19.24 -5.34 -33.09
C LEU A 254 -20.64 -4.76 -33.33
N LEU A 255 -21.26 -4.25 -32.27
CA LEU A 255 -22.70 -3.93 -32.24
C LEU A 255 -22.98 -2.50 -31.80
N HIS A 256 -21.95 -1.67 -31.55
CA HIS A 256 -22.07 -0.28 -31.07
C HIS A 256 -22.90 -0.14 -29.78
N THR A 257 -22.93 -1.20 -28.97
CA THR A 257 -23.73 -1.25 -27.74
C THR A 257 -22.94 -1.76 -26.54
N SER A 258 -23.41 -1.45 -25.34
CA SER A 258 -22.95 -2.07 -24.11
C SER A 258 -24.14 -2.40 -23.22
N LEU A 259 -24.31 -3.69 -22.89
CA LEU A 259 -25.53 -4.22 -22.28
C LEU A 259 -26.79 -3.84 -23.08
N GLY A 260 -26.67 -3.77 -24.41
CA GLY A 260 -27.78 -3.41 -25.30
C GLY A 260 -28.15 -1.93 -25.33
N VAL A 261 -27.41 -1.05 -24.65
CA VAL A 261 -27.54 0.42 -24.77
C VAL A 261 -26.58 0.91 -25.85
N ASP A 262 -27.09 1.66 -26.82
CA ASP A 262 -26.28 2.36 -27.83
C ASP A 262 -25.43 3.43 -27.11
N ILE A 263 -24.11 3.32 -27.21
CA ILE A 263 -23.19 4.18 -26.46
C ILE A 263 -23.23 5.64 -26.95
N GLU A 264 -23.52 5.88 -28.22
CA GLU A 264 -23.59 7.23 -28.79
C GLU A 264 -24.91 7.92 -28.48
N LYS A 265 -26.02 7.16 -28.56
CA LYS A 265 -27.37 7.70 -28.41
C LYS A 265 -27.92 7.60 -26.98
N GLY A 266 -27.31 6.78 -26.13
CA GLY A 266 -27.77 6.52 -24.77
C GLY A 266 -29.13 5.81 -24.69
N SER A 267 -29.60 5.23 -25.79
CA SER A 267 -30.91 4.59 -25.89
C SER A 267 -30.80 3.08 -26.01
N PHE A 268 -31.84 2.37 -25.55
CA PHE A 268 -31.89 0.91 -25.67
C PHE A 268 -32.09 0.48 -27.12
N THR A 269 -31.33 -0.54 -27.53
CA THR A 269 -31.51 -1.19 -28.81
C THR A 269 -32.52 -2.33 -28.73
N SER A 270 -33.24 -2.58 -29.83
CA SER A 270 -34.16 -3.72 -29.91
C SER A 270 -33.40 -5.02 -29.68
N MET A 271 -33.89 -5.87 -28.76
CA MET A 271 -33.24 -7.12 -28.34
C MET A 271 -31.82 -6.97 -27.75
N GLY A 272 -31.45 -5.78 -27.27
CA GLY A 272 -30.11 -5.46 -26.80
C GLY A 272 -29.56 -6.36 -25.68
N HIS A 273 -30.43 -6.98 -24.88
CA HIS A 273 -30.02 -7.96 -23.86
C HIS A 273 -29.24 -9.17 -24.44
N ARG A 274 -29.37 -9.44 -25.74
CA ARG A 274 -28.66 -10.52 -26.43
C ARG A 274 -27.26 -10.12 -26.89
N ASN A 275 -27.00 -8.83 -27.07
CA ASN A 275 -25.78 -8.32 -27.70
C ASN A 275 -24.52 -8.77 -26.94
N HIS A 276 -24.57 -8.70 -25.61
CA HIS A 276 -23.51 -9.21 -24.75
C HIS A 276 -23.19 -10.70 -25.01
N ILE A 277 -24.22 -11.55 -25.12
CA ILE A 277 -24.04 -12.99 -25.36
C ILE A 277 -23.55 -13.26 -26.78
N ILE A 278 -23.96 -12.45 -27.76
CA ILE A 278 -23.43 -12.52 -29.13
C ILE A 278 -21.93 -12.23 -29.11
N ALA A 279 -21.48 -11.17 -28.43
CA ALA A 279 -20.07 -10.82 -28.31
C ALA A 279 -19.24 -11.95 -27.66
N VAL A 280 -19.77 -12.57 -26.60
CA VAL A 280 -19.17 -13.78 -26.00
C VAL A 280 -19.04 -14.88 -27.05
N ASN A 281 -20.13 -15.21 -27.74
CA ASN A 281 -20.13 -16.28 -28.73
C ASN A 281 -19.12 -16.04 -29.86
N GLU A 282 -18.98 -14.80 -30.35
CA GLU A 282 -17.97 -14.45 -31.36
C GLU A 282 -16.54 -14.63 -30.83
N LEU A 283 -16.26 -14.26 -29.58
CA LEU A 283 -14.96 -14.54 -28.94
C LEU A 283 -14.67 -16.04 -28.86
N PHE A 284 -15.67 -16.86 -28.50
CA PHE A 284 -15.52 -18.31 -28.44
C PHE A 284 -15.29 -18.92 -29.83
N LYS A 285 -15.98 -18.45 -30.87
CA LYS A 285 -15.75 -18.86 -32.26
C LYS A 285 -14.32 -18.55 -32.73
N ALA A 286 -13.82 -17.36 -32.40
CA ALA A 286 -12.45 -16.96 -32.76
C ALA A 286 -11.39 -17.73 -31.95
N GLY A 287 -11.71 -18.12 -30.71
CA GLY A 287 -10.84 -18.89 -29.81
C GLY A 287 -9.78 -18.06 -29.08
N SER A 288 -9.59 -16.78 -29.43
CA SER A 288 -8.87 -15.79 -28.60
C SER A 288 -9.13 -14.36 -29.07
N VAL A 289 -8.88 -13.37 -28.20
CA VAL A 289 -8.95 -11.94 -28.55
C VAL A 289 -8.00 -11.58 -29.69
N LYS A 290 -6.82 -12.21 -29.77
CA LYS A 290 -5.84 -11.94 -30.83
C LYS A 290 -6.34 -12.38 -32.22
N LYS A 291 -7.25 -13.34 -32.29
CA LYS A 291 -7.77 -13.88 -33.57
C LYS A 291 -8.99 -13.14 -34.10
N ILE A 292 -9.72 -12.43 -33.25
CA ILE A 292 -10.91 -11.65 -33.65
C ILE A 292 -10.55 -10.21 -34.07
N VAL A 293 -9.38 -9.72 -33.67
CA VAL A 293 -8.78 -8.45 -34.12
C VAL A 293 -8.03 -8.69 -35.43
#